data_AF-A0A9Q2QN76-F1
#
_entry.id   AF-A0A9Q2QN76-F1
#
_cell.length_a   1.000
_cell.length_b   1.000
_cell.length_c   1.000
_cell.angle_alpha   90.00
_cell.angle_beta   90.00
_cell.angle_gamma   90.00
#
_symmetry.space_group_name_H-M   'P 1'
#
loop_
_entity.id
_entity.type
_entity.pdbx_description
1 polymer ?
#
loop_
_entity_poly.entity_id
_entity_poly.type
_entity_poly.pdbx_seq_one_letter_code
_entity_poly.pdbx_strand_id
1 'polypeptide(L)' 'MYDILKVENLKKTFDKSDFALDNVSFVIKKNSIVGFVGKNGAGKSTTINTILNALK' A
#
# COMPACT_ATOMS: atom_id res chain seq x y z
N MET A 1 -7.06 -20.94 -6.68
CA MET A 1 -7.22 -19.49 -6.38
C MET A 1 -5.88 -18.82 -6.68
N TYR A 2 -5.82 -17.90 -7.64
CA TYR A 2 -4.56 -17.25 -8.05
C TYR A 2 -4.43 -15.84 -7.48
N ASP A 3 -3.21 -15.30 -7.52
CA ASP A 3 -2.88 -13.97 -7.01
C ASP A 3 -3.33 -12.92 -8.02
N ILE A 4 -4.22 -12.01 -7.63
CA ILE A 4 -4.68 -10.92 -8.50
C ILE A 4 -3.78 -9.68 -8.37
N LEU A 5 -3.12 -9.53 -7.22
CA LEU A 5 -2.14 -8.48 -6.98
C LEU A 5 -1.03 -9.03 -6.09
N LYS A 6 0.22 -8.78 -6.48
CA LYS A 6 1.40 -9.02 -5.66
C LYS A 6 2.14 -7.69 -5.51
N VAL A 7 2.32 -7.25 -4.26
CA VAL A 7 3.06 -6.04 -3.89
C VAL A 7 4.32 -6.51 -3.18
N GLU A 8 5.48 -6.09 -3.66
CA GLU A 8 6.78 -6.49 -3.11
C GLU A 8 7.62 -5.25 -2.85
N ASN A 9 8.11 -5.14 -1.62
CA ASN A 9 9.04 -4.10 -1.17
C ASN A 9 8.59 -2.69 -1.54
N LEU A 10 7.28 -2.40 -1.43
CA LEU A 10 6.74 -1.10 -1.78
C LEU A 10 7.28 -0.05 -0.82
N LYS A 11 7.95 0.95 -1.41
CA LYS A 11 8.50 2.10 -0.70
C LYS A 11 7.94 3.39 -1.28
N LYS A 12 7.63 4.34 -0.41
CA LYS A 12 7.21 5.69 -0.83
C LYS A 12 7.60 6.70 0.23
N THR A 13 8.35 7.71 -0.19
CA THR A 13 8.69 8.89 0.60
C THR A 13 8.07 10.14 -0.03
N PHE A 14 8.02 11.22 0.74
CA PHE A 14 7.60 12.55 0.29
C PHE A 14 8.63 13.58 0.73
N ASP A 15 8.98 14.52 -0.15
CA ASP A 15 10.13 15.44 0.06
C ASP A 15 10.02 16.31 1.32
N LYS A 16 8.80 16.56 1.82
CA LYS A 16 8.54 17.41 2.99
C LYS A 16 7.91 16.65 4.16
N SER A 17 8.12 15.35 4.23
CA SER A 17 7.55 14.51 5.28
C SER A 17 8.52 13.45 5.75
N ASP A 18 8.61 13.28 7.07
CA ASP A 18 9.32 12.16 7.69
C ASP A 18 8.55 10.84 7.57
N PHE A 19 7.32 10.88 7.03
CA PHE A 19 6.55 9.67 6.74
C PHE A 19 7.13 8.92 5.54
N ALA A 20 7.31 7.62 5.71
CA ALA A 20 7.63 6.70 4.63
C ALA A 20 6.75 5.44 4.72
N LEU A 21 6.32 4.95 3.56
CA LEU A 21 6.09 3.51 3.42
C LEU A 21 7.46 2.86 3.27
N ASP A 22 7.75 1.91 4.13
CA ASP A 22 8.96 1.12 4.07
C ASP A 22 8.62 -0.36 4.02
N ASN A 23 9.09 -1.00 2.95
CA ASN A 23 9.04 -2.45 2.75
C ASN A 23 7.63 -3.08 2.91
N VAL A 24 6.61 -2.45 2.35
CA VAL A 24 5.25 -3.02 2.37
C VAL A 24 5.15 -4.13 1.32
N SER A 25 4.91 -5.36 1.78
CA SER A 25 4.81 -6.56 0.92
C SER A 25 3.58 -7.39 1.29
N PHE A 26 2.74 -7.70 0.31
CA PHE A 26 1.55 -8.55 0.49
C PHE A 26 1.00 -9.08 -0.84
N VAL A 27 0.11 -10.05 -0.74
CA VAL A 27 -0.61 -10.65 -1.88
C VAL A 27 -2.11 -10.51 -1.66
N ILE A 28 -2.83 -10.10 -2.71
CA ILE A 28 -4.29 -10.20 -2.77
C ILE A 28 -4.64 -11.35 -3.69
N LYS A 29 -5.52 -12.23 -3.20
CA LYS A 29 -6.04 -13.36 -3.96
C LYS A 29 -7.27 -12.93 -4.75
N LYS A 30 -7.51 -13.54 -5.91
CA LYS A 30 -8.75 -13.31 -6.66
C LYS A 30 -9.98 -13.61 -5.79
N ASN A 31 -11.02 -12.79 -5.93
CA ASN A 31 -12.30 -12.90 -5.22
C ASN A 31 -12.24 -12.65 -3.70
N SER A 32 -11.25 -11.92 -3.19
CA SER A 32 -11.21 -11.46 -1.79
C SER A 32 -11.57 -9.99 -1.65
N ILE A 33 -12.23 -9.63 -0.55
CA ILE A 33 -12.37 -8.24 -0.08
C ILE A 33 -11.28 -8.01 0.96
N VAL A 34 -10.43 -7.00 0.75
CA VAL A 34 -9.30 -6.67 1.64
C VAL A 34 -9.48 -5.24 2.15
N GLY A 35 -9.34 -5.06 3.46
CA GLY A 35 -9.34 -3.75 4.13
C GLY A 35 -8.02 -3.49 4.83
N PHE A 36 -7.48 -2.27 4.69
CA PHE A 36 -6.35 -1.81 5.48
C PHE A 36 -6.84 -1.19 6.78
N VAL A 37 -6.33 -1.66 7.92
CA VAL A 37 -6.73 -1.19 9.26
C VAL A 37 -5.51 -0.66 10.01
N GLY A 38 -5.69 0.40 10.80
CA GLY A 38 -4.62 1.04 11.56
C GLY A 38 -4.94 2.49 11.92
N LYS A 39 -4.10 3.11 12.76
CA LYS A 39 -4.25 4.52 13.17
C LYS A 39 -4.10 5.50 11.99
N ASN A 40 -4.52 6.76 12.17
CA ASN A 40 -4.23 7.82 11.21
C ASN A 40 -2.70 7.99 11.07
N GLY A 41 -2.24 8.23 9.84
CA GLY A 41 -0.80 8.28 9.53
C GLY A 41 -0.11 6.91 9.35
N ALA A 42 -0.78 5.78 9.57
CA ALA A 42 -0.16 4.45 9.41
C ALA A 42 0.11 4.02 7.95
N GLY A 43 -0.13 4.89 6.95
CA GLY A 43 0.16 4.59 5.55
C GLY A 43 -0.93 3.86 4.75
N LYS A 44 -2.15 3.72 5.28
CA LYS A 44 -3.28 3.04 4.61
C LYS A 44 -3.60 3.65 3.23
N SER A 45 -4.00 4.93 3.21
CA SER A 45 -4.34 5.63 1.97
C SER A 45 -3.12 5.77 1.06
N THR A 46 -1.93 5.99 1.63
CA THR A 46 -0.69 6.04 0.84
C THR A 46 -0.42 4.73 0.12
N THR A 47 -0.63 3.58 0.77
CA THR A 47 -0.43 2.26 0.16
C THR A 47 -1.37 2.08 -1.02
N ILE A 48 -2.67 2.36 -0.82
CA ILE A 48 -3.70 2.27 -1.87
C ILE A 48 -3.35 3.21 -3.04
N ASN A 49 -3.08 4.49 -2.76
CA ASN A 49 -2.80 5.47 -3.80
C ASN A 49 -1.49 5.19 -4.54
N THR A 50 -0.49 4.61 -3.88
CA THR A 50 0.76 4.22 -4.54
C THR A 50 0.50 3.08 -5.53
N ILE A 51 -0.28 2.07 -5.14
CA ILE A 51 -0.65 0.94 -6.02
C ILE A 51 -1.49 1.41 -7.21
N LEU A 52 -2.40 2.36 -6.99
CA LEU A 52 -3.26 2.92 -8.02
C LEU A 52 -2.58 3.99 -8.89
N ASN A 53 -1.32 4.34 -8.62
CA ASN A 53 -0.62 5.46 -9.24
C ASN A 53 -1.43 6.78 -9.17
N ALA A 54 -2.03 7.04 -8.02
CA ALA A 54 -2.95 8.17 -7.77
C ALA A 54 -2.34 9.26 -6.86
N LEU A 55 -1.02 9.24 -6.66
CA LEU A 55 -0.29 10.27 -5.92
C LEU A 55 0.15 11.38 -6.90
N LYS A 56 -0.03 12.64 -6.48
CA LYS A 56 0.48 13.82 -7.19
C LYS A 56 1.94 14.08 -6.84
#